data_AF-A0A919DRM9-F1
#
_entry.id   AF-A0A919DRM9-F1
#
_cell.length_a   1.000
_cell.length_b   1.000
_cell.length_c   1.000
_cell.angle_alpha   90.00
_cell.angle_beta   90.00
_cell.angle_gamma   90.00
#
_symmetry.space_group_name_H-M   'P 1'
#
loop_
_entity.id
_entity.type
_entity.pdbx_description
1 polymer ?
#
loop_
_entity_poly.entity_id
_entity_poly.type
_entity_poly.pdbx_seq_one_letter_code
_entity_poly.pdbx_strand_id
1 'polypeptide(L)'
;MMAIRSASRLPEWIADARADEHHGLRGFADGLLTDFDAVAQGLSTEWSSGCVEGRVTDIKLLKRQMAGRAGLPLLRKRVLLVAADRRRHRVMKPPVP
;
A
#
# COMPACT_ATOMS: atom_id res chain seq x y z
N MET A 1 -5.96 12.63 4.00
CA MET A 1 -6.71 12.54 2.74
C MET A 1 -6.12 13.58 1.80
N MET A 2 -5.73 13.25 0.56
CA MET A 2 -5.21 14.27 -0.36
C MET A 2 -6.30 15.29 -0.65
N ALA A 3 -6.01 16.57 -0.39
CA ALA A 3 -6.97 17.66 -0.51
C ALA A 3 -7.32 17.99 -1.98
N ILE A 4 -6.49 17.55 -2.93
CA ILE A 4 -6.65 17.78 -4.37
C ILE A 4 -6.38 16.45 -5.09
N ARG A 5 -7.34 15.98 -5.89
CA ARG A 5 -7.23 14.77 -6.74
C ARG A 5 -7.06 15.18 -8.20
N SER A 6 -5.82 15.49 -8.59
CA SER A 6 -5.49 15.83 -9.97
C SER A 6 -4.06 15.40 -10.29
N ALA A 7 -3.88 14.74 -11.43
CA ALA A 7 -2.56 14.45 -11.99
C ALA A 7 -2.02 15.56 -12.91
N SER A 8 -2.71 16.70 -13.05
CA SER A 8 -2.36 17.73 -14.05
C SER A 8 -0.95 18.30 -13.94
N ARG A 9 -0.39 18.35 -12.71
CA ARG A 9 0.98 18.84 -12.46
C ARG A 9 2.04 17.74 -12.44
N LEU A 10 1.63 16.47 -12.57
CA LEU A 10 2.54 15.33 -12.50
C LEU A 10 3.59 15.36 -13.63
N PRO A 11 3.28 15.68 -14.90
CA PRO A 11 4.28 15.73 -15.96
C PRO A 11 5.37 16.79 -15.72
N GLU A 12 4.97 18.00 -15.29
CA GLU A 12 5.89 19.09 -14.99
C GLU A 12 6.82 18.70 -13.83
N TRP A 13 6.25 18.17 -12.75
CA TRP A 13 7.04 17.73 -11.59
C TRP A 13 8.03 16.62 -11.95
N ILE A 14 7.62 15.65 -12.79
CA ILE A 14 8.51 14.58 -13.26
C ILE A 14 9.66 15.18 -14.08
N ALA A 15 9.39 16.14 -14.98
CA ALA A 15 10.42 16.79 -15.77
C ALA A 15 11.46 17.50 -14.89
N ASP A 16 10.99 18.25 -13.89
CA ASP A 16 11.85 18.94 -12.92
C ASP A 16 12.70 17.94 -12.10
N ALA A 17 12.08 16.87 -11.60
CA ALA A 17 12.76 15.84 -10.81
C ALA A 17 13.82 15.06 -11.61
N ARG A 18 13.67 14.97 -12.95
CA ARG A 18 14.66 14.36 -13.85
C ARG A 18 15.82 15.31 -14.16
N ALA A 19 15.56 16.62 -14.16
CA ALA A 19 16.59 17.64 -14.34
C ALA A 19 17.44 17.88 -13.07
N ASP A 20 16.94 17.46 -11.90
CA ASP A 20 17.63 17.60 -10.61
C ASP A 20 18.97 16.84 -10.58
N GLU A 21 19.95 17.37 -9.84
CA GLU A 21 21.29 16.80 -9.70
C GLU A 21 21.32 15.51 -8.86
N HIS A 22 20.33 15.26 -8.01
CA HIS A 22 20.24 14.10 -7.15
C HIS A 22 19.83 12.85 -7.94
N HIS A 23 20.77 11.90 -8.06
CA HIS A 23 20.55 10.63 -8.75
C HIS A 23 19.33 9.83 -8.25
N GLY A 24 19.03 9.90 -6.95
CA GLY A 24 17.86 9.23 -6.36
C GLY A 24 16.52 9.81 -6.83
N LEU A 25 16.44 11.12 -7.03
CA LEU A 25 15.23 11.80 -7.52
C LEU A 25 14.99 11.49 -9.00
N ARG A 26 16.06 11.47 -9.81
CA ARG A 26 15.99 11.08 -11.22
C ARG A 26 15.48 9.66 -11.41
N GLY A 27 16.08 8.70 -10.70
CA GLY A 27 15.66 7.30 -10.79
C GLY A 27 14.23 7.07 -10.30
N PHE A 28 13.78 7.81 -9.28
CA PHE A 28 12.39 7.79 -8.84
C PHE A 28 11.44 8.33 -9.92
N ALA A 29 11.78 9.45 -10.56
CA ALA A 29 10.98 10.04 -11.64
C ALA A 29 10.92 9.14 -12.89
N ASP A 30 12.01 8.45 -13.24
CA ASP A 30 12.01 7.46 -14.32
C ASP A 30 11.09 6.27 -14.01
N GLY A 31 11.04 5.84 -12.75
CA GLY A 31 10.08 4.82 -12.28
C GLY A 31 8.63 5.28 -12.42
N LEU A 32 8.33 6.51 -12.03
CA LEU A 32 6.99 7.08 -12.18
C LEU A 32 6.56 7.22 -13.65
N LEU A 33 7.50 7.52 -14.56
CA LEU A 33 7.23 7.54 -16.00
C LEU A 33 6.90 6.15 -16.55
N THR A 34 7.60 5.12 -16.06
CA THR A 34 7.35 3.74 -16.48
C THR A 34 5.92 3.29 -16.14
N ASP A 35 5.40 3.74 -14.99
CA ASP A 35 4.05 3.43 -14.51
C ASP A 35 3.08 4.62 -14.60
N PHE A 36 3.30 5.56 -15.54
CA PHE A 36 2.65 6.87 -15.56
C PHE A 36 1.12 6.80 -15.47
N ASP A 37 0.48 5.94 -16.27
CA ASP A 37 -0.97 5.79 -16.27
C ASP A 37 -1.51 5.34 -14.91
N ALA A 38 -0.83 4.41 -14.25
CA ALA A 38 -1.21 3.92 -12.94
C ALA A 38 -1.06 5.01 -11.86
N VAL A 39 0.02 5.80 -11.93
CA VAL A 39 0.25 6.94 -11.02
C VAL A 39 -0.80 8.03 -11.24
N ALA A 40 -1.10 8.38 -12.49
CA ALA A 40 -2.10 9.39 -12.83
C ALA A 40 -3.50 8.98 -12.36
N GLN A 41 -3.87 7.70 -12.53
CA GLN A 41 -5.11 7.12 -12.00
C GLN A 41 -5.13 7.13 -10.46
N GLY A 42 -4.01 6.79 -9.82
CA GLY A 42 -3.89 6.82 -8.36
C GLY A 42 -4.08 8.21 -7.75
N LEU A 43 -3.73 9.28 -8.49
CA LEU A 43 -3.91 10.66 -8.06
C LEU A 43 -5.30 11.23 -8.39
N SER A 44 -5.92 10.76 -9.48
CA SER A 44 -7.15 11.36 -10.02
C SER A 44 -8.43 10.61 -9.63
N THR A 45 -8.31 9.38 -9.12
CA THR A 45 -9.45 8.56 -8.71
C THR A 45 -9.67 8.56 -7.20
N GLU A 46 -10.83 8.06 -6.76
CA GLU A 46 -11.13 7.87 -5.35
C GLU A 46 -10.52 6.58 -4.78
N TRP A 47 -10.10 5.68 -5.67
CA TRP A 47 -9.58 4.37 -5.32
C TRP A 47 -8.18 4.48 -4.73
N SER A 48 -7.90 3.66 -3.71
CA SER A 48 -6.57 3.55 -3.13
C SER A 48 -6.22 2.09 -2.85
N SER A 49 -4.93 1.78 -2.91
CA SER A 49 -4.39 0.47 -2.53
C SER A 49 -4.36 0.25 -1.01
N GLY A 50 -4.75 1.24 -0.19
CA GLY A 50 -4.53 1.22 1.25
C GLY A 50 -5.10 0.01 1.98
N CYS A 51 -6.30 -0.46 1.62
CA CYS A 51 -6.88 -1.66 2.24
C CYS A 51 -6.11 -2.94 1.88
N VAL A 52 -5.63 -3.03 0.63
CA VAL A 52 -4.86 -4.15 0.09
C VAL A 52 -3.48 -4.16 0.72
N GLU A 53 -2.81 -3.00 0.78
CA GLU A 53 -1.50 -2.83 1.41
C GLU A 53 -1.54 -3.12 2.91
N GLY A 54 -2.60 -2.70 3.60
CA GLY A 54 -2.84 -3.07 5.00
C GLY A 54 -2.91 -4.59 5.17
N ARG A 55 -3.62 -5.28 4.28
CA ARG A 55 -3.72 -6.75 4.30
C ARG A 55 -2.39 -7.43 3.99
N VAL A 56 -1.62 -6.92 3.04
CA VAL A 56 -0.27 -7.41 2.74
C VAL A 56 0.66 -7.20 3.94
N THR A 57 0.55 -6.06 4.61
CA THR A 57 1.33 -5.74 5.81
C THR A 57 1.03 -6.70 6.96
N ASP A 58 -0.25 -7.02 7.18
CA ASP A 58 -0.65 -8.04 8.16
C ASP A 58 -0.02 -9.40 7.87
N ILE A 59 -0.05 -9.85 6.61
CA ILE A 59 0.52 -11.14 6.21
C ILE A 59 2.05 -11.13 6.39
N LYS A 60 2.71 -10.04 6.00
CA LYS A 60 4.16 -9.84 6.21
C LYS A 60 4.50 -9.87 7.70
N LEU A 61 3.69 -9.24 8.56
CA LEU A 61 3.85 -9.26 10.01
C LEU A 61 3.73 -10.69 10.56
N LEU A 62 2.70 -11.44 10.18
CA LEU A 62 2.54 -12.84 10.62
C LEU A 62 3.72 -13.72 10.21
N LYS A 63 4.25 -13.53 8.99
CA LYS A 63 5.46 -14.25 8.54
C LYS A 63 6.70 -13.85 9.35
N ARG A 64 6.86 -12.56 9.68
CA ARG A 64 7.99 -12.04 10.49
C ARG A 64 7.94 -12.48 11.95
N GLN A 65 6.75 -12.57 12.56
CA GLN A 65 6.56 -13.15 13.91
C GLN A 65 7.07 -14.60 14.01
N MET A 66 7.22 -15.28 12.89
CA MET A 66 7.71 -16.65 12.80
C MET A 66 9.17 -16.74 12.35
N ALA A 67 9.89 -15.61 12.38
CA ALA A 67 11.26 -15.47 11.90
C ALA A 67 11.45 -16.04 10.47
N GLY A 68 10.42 -15.91 9.62
CA GLY A 68 10.47 -16.41 8.24
C GLY A 68 10.33 -17.93 8.08
N ARG A 69 10.23 -18.71 9.16
CA ARG A 69 10.20 -20.19 9.13
C ARG A 69 8.84 -20.77 8.74
N ALA A 70 7.88 -19.92 8.40
CA ALA A 70 6.54 -20.33 8.01
C ALA A 70 6.49 -20.67 6.51
N GLY A 71 6.41 -21.95 6.18
CA GLY A 71 5.98 -22.38 4.84
C GLY A 71 4.52 -21.98 4.56
N LEU A 72 4.15 -21.98 3.27
CA LEU A 72 2.81 -21.56 2.83
C LEU A 72 1.64 -22.26 3.57
N PRO A 73 1.66 -23.58 3.87
CA PRO A 73 0.57 -24.23 4.58
C PRO A 73 0.33 -23.67 5.99
N LEU A 74 1.41 -23.41 6.73
CA LEU A 74 1.33 -22.89 8.09
C LEU A 74 0.93 -21.41 8.11
N LEU A 75 1.46 -20.61 7.16
CA LEU A 75 1.07 -19.21 7.00
C LEU A 75 -0.44 -19.09 6.71
N ARG A 76 -0.98 -19.94 5.82
CA ARG A 76 -2.42 -19.98 5.51
C ARG A 76 -3.28 -20.24 6.75
N LYS A 77 -2.91 -21.24 7.56
CA LYS A 77 -3.63 -21.56 8.82
C LYS A 77 -3.64 -20.35 9.77
N ARG A 78 -2.50 -19.66 9.94
CA ARG A 78 -2.41 -18.48 10.81
C ARG A 78 -3.21 -17.29 10.30
N VAL A 79 -3.20 -17.04 8.99
CA VAL A 79 -4.01 -15.97 8.38
C VAL A 79 -5.51 -16.22 8.63
N LEU A 80 -5.97 -17.48 8.48
CA LEU A 80 -7.36 -17.85 8.77
C LEU A 80 -7.71 -17.69 10.25
N LEU A 81 -6.81 -18.10 11.15
CA LEU A 81 -6.99 -17.95 12.60
C LEU A 81 -7.14 -16.48 13.00
N VAL A 82 -6.23 -15.62 12.53
CA VAL A 82 -6.27 -14.17 12.80
C VAL A 82 -7.51 -13.52 12.19
N ALA A 83 -7.93 -13.96 11.00
CA ALA A 83 -9.17 -13.46 10.39
C ALA A 83 -10.42 -13.90 11.18
N ALA A 84 -10.44 -15.13 11.71
CA ALA A 84 -11.53 -15.60 12.57
C ALA A 84 -11.58 -14.81 13.88
N ASP A 85 -10.43 -14.59 14.51
CA ASP A 85 -10.28 -13.82 15.75
C ASP A 85 -10.75 -12.36 15.58
N ARG A 86 -10.27 -11.66 14.54
CA ARG A 86 -10.72 -10.29 14.22
C ARG A 86 -12.23 -10.20 13.99
N ARG A 87 -12.82 -11.20 13.34
CA ARG A 87 -14.29 -11.25 13.13
C ARG A 87 -15.04 -11.38 14.46
N ARG A 88 -14.57 -12.24 15.37
CA ARG A 88 -15.15 -12.38 16.72
C ARG A 88 -15.05 -11.07 17.49
N HIS A 89 -13.87 -10.46 17.53
CA HIS A 89 -13.65 -9.19 18.22
C HIS A 89 -14.52 -8.04 17.67
N ARG A 90 -14.74 -7.98 16.35
CA ARG A 90 -15.64 -6.97 15.76
C ARG A 90 -17.09 -7.16 16.19
N VAL A 91 -17.57 -8.40 16.25
CA VAL A 91 -18.95 -8.72 16.69
C VAL A 91 -19.14 -8.40 18.17
N MET A 92 -18.09 -8.56 18.98
CA MET A 92 -18.16 -8.37 20.43
C MET A 92 -17.78 -6.98 20.92
N LYS A 93 -17.45 -6.05 20.01
CA LYS A 93 -17.16 -4.66 20.38
C LYS A 93 -18.48 -3.97 20.76
N PRO A 94 -18.64 -3.48 22.01
CA PRO A 94 -19.83 -2.75 22.40
C PRO A 94 -19.98 -1.46 21.57
N PRO A 95 -21.21 -0.98 21.32
CA PRO A 95 -21.44 0.28 20.63
C PRO A 95 -20.77 1.42 21.41
N VAL A 96 -20.14 2.35 20.68
CA VAL A 96 -19.57 3.56 21.27
C VAL A 96 -20.74 4.44 21.74
N PRO A 97 -20.73 4.95 22.99
CA PRO A 97 -21.78 5.83 23.49
C PRO A 97 -21.89 7.14 22.71
#